data_AF-A0A7K4X1A8-F1
#
_entry.id   AF-A0A7K4X1A8-F1
#
_cell.length_a   1.000
_cell.length_b   1.000
_cell.length_c   1.000
_cell.angle_alpha   90.00
_cell.angle_beta   90.00
_cell.angle_gamma   90.00
#
_symmetry.space_group_name_H-M   'P 1'
#
loop_
_entity.id
_entity.type
_entity.pdbx_description
1 polymer ?
#
loop_
_entity_poly.entity_id
_entity_poly.type
_entity_poly.pdbx_seq_one_letter_code
_entity_poly.pdbx_strand_id
1 'polypeptide(L)' 'FLSTLMFAYLKPPSISSSSLDLAVSVLYSVVPPALNPLIYSLRNQELKDAIRKMLTACF' A
#
# COMPACT_ATOMS: atom_id res chain seq x y z
N PHE A 1 -9.38 -20.39 -20.60
CA PHE A 1 -9.44 -21.62 -19.77
C PHE A 1 -8.04 -22.17 -19.47
N LEU A 2 -7.21 -22.48 -20.48
CA LEU A 2 -5.82 -22.91 -20.30
C LEU A 2 -4.93 -21.87 -19.59
N SER A 3 -5.10 -20.58 -19.90
CA SER A 3 -4.38 -19.48 -19.24
C SER A 3 -4.67 -19.37 -17.74
N THR A 4 -5.93 -19.56 -17.33
CA THR A 4 -6.36 -19.58 -15.94
C THR A 4 -5.78 -20.78 -15.18
N LEU A 5 -5.73 -21.96 -15.82
CA LEU A 5 -5.09 -23.16 -15.29
C LEU A 5 -3.58 -22.96 -15.14
N MET A 6 -2.92 -22.39 -16.15
CA MET A 6 -1.48 -22.11 -16.10
C MET A 6 -1.15 -21.09 -15.01
N PHE A 7 -1.99 -20.05 -14.81
CA PHE A 7 -1.83 -19.09 -13.72
C PHE A 7 -2.11 -19.70 -12.35
N ALA A 8 -3.05 -20.65 -12.25
CA ALA A 8 -3.31 -21.40 -11.02
C ALA A 8 -2.18 -22.40 -10.68
N TYR A 9 -1.45 -22.89 -11.68
CA TYR A 9 -0.35 -23.85 -11.52
C TYR A 9 1.01 -23.17 -11.33
N LEU A 10 1.23 -22.02 -11.98
CA LEU A 10 2.40 -21.15 -11.78
C LEU A 10 2.28 -20.30 -10.52
N LYS A 11 1.06 -20.09 -10.00
CA LYS A 11 0.87 -19.61 -8.64
C LYS A 11 1.30 -20.75 -7.72
N PRO A 12 2.42 -20.63 -6.97
CA PRO A 12 2.75 -21.65 -6.00
C PRO A 12 1.55 -21.76 -5.04
N PRO A 13 1.31 -22.92 -4.41
CA PRO A 13 0.32 -23.09 -3.35
C PRO A 13 0.63 -22.24 -2.09
N SER A 14 1.52 -21.26 -2.19
CA SER A 14 1.85 -20.25 -1.19
C SER A 14 0.81 -19.12 -1.12
N ILE A 15 -0.42 -19.33 -1.60
CA ILE A 15 -1.58 -18.51 -1.17
C ILE A 15 -1.93 -18.84 0.30
N SER A 16 -1.37 -19.92 0.85
CA SER A 16 -1.29 -20.21 2.29
C SER A 16 0.00 -19.64 2.91
N SER A 17 0.51 -18.53 2.38
CA SER A 17 1.52 -17.76 3.10
C SER A 17 0.78 -16.96 4.17
N SER A 18 0.70 -17.49 5.39
CA SER A 18 0.08 -16.82 6.53
C SER A 18 0.64 -15.39 6.72
N SER A 19 1.88 -15.14 6.31
CA SER A 19 2.49 -13.81 6.30
C SER A 19 1.95 -12.88 5.20
N LEU A 20 1.64 -13.38 4.01
CA LEU A 20 1.03 -12.57 2.94
C LEU A 20 -0.41 -12.22 3.29
N ASP A 21 -1.20 -13.19 3.77
CA ASP A 21 -2.58 -12.96 4.21
C ASP A 21 -2.65 -12.00 5.39
N LEU A 22 -1.75 -12.16 6.37
CA LEU A 22 -1.59 -11.22 7.47
C LEU A 22 -1.16 -9.83 6.98
N ALA A 23 -0.18 -9.73 6.08
CA ALA A 23 0.25 -8.45 5.53
C ALA A 23 -0.88 -7.75 4.78
N VAL A 24 -1.63 -8.48 3.96
CA VAL A 24 -2.81 -7.96 3.26
C VAL A 24 -3.87 -7.51 4.26
N SER A 25 -4.17 -8.30 5.28
CA SER A 25 -5.14 -7.96 6.34
C SER A 25 -4.74 -6.72 7.14
N VAL A 26 -3.46 -6.61 7.54
CA VAL A 26 -2.91 -5.44 8.21
C VAL A 26 -2.95 -4.22 7.29
N LEU A 27 -2.55 -4.34 6.03
CA LEU A 27 -2.62 -3.24 5.07
C LEU A 27 -4.08 -2.78 4.87
N TYR A 28 -5.03 -3.69 4.68
CA TYR A 28 -6.45 -3.34 4.55
C TYR A 28 -7.03 -2.74 5.83
N SER A 29 -6.48 -3.02 7.00
CA SER A 29 -6.91 -2.43 8.27
C SER A 29 -6.29 -1.06 8.53
N VAL A 30 -5.01 -0.87 8.18
CA VAL A 30 -4.24 0.34 8.50
C VAL A 30 -4.40 1.41 7.42
N VAL A 31 -4.59 1.01 6.15
CA VAL A 31 -4.76 1.94 5.03
C VAL A 31 -5.99 2.84 5.23
N PRO A 32 -7.22 2.34 5.47
CA PRO A 32 -8.39 3.21 5.62
C PRO A 32 -8.27 4.30 6.71
N PRO A 33 -7.85 4.00 7.96
CA PRO A 33 -7.71 5.02 8.99
C PRO A 33 -6.50 5.95 8.76
N ALA A 34 -5.42 5.50 8.10
CA ALA A 34 -4.27 6.34 7.77
C ALA A 34 -4.53 7.28 6.59
N LEU A 35 -5.41 6.91 5.66
CA LEU A 35 -5.79 7.77 4.55
C LEU A 35 -6.49 9.05 4.99
N ASN A 36 -7.30 9.01 6.06
CA ASN A 36 -7.97 10.20 6.60
C ASN A 36 -6.96 11.32 6.97
N PRO A 37 -6.01 11.12 7.90
CA PRO A 37 -5.02 12.12 8.23
C PRO A 37 -4.08 12.44 7.06
N LEU A 38 -3.82 11.50 6.13
CA LEU A 38 -3.04 11.79 4.92
C LEU A 38 -3.78 12.77 4.00
N ILE A 39 -5.06 12.55 3.71
CA ILE A 39 -5.88 13.45 2.87
C ILE A 39 -5.98 14.84 3.53
N TYR A 40 -6.16 14.90 4.85
CA TYR A 40 -6.17 16.17 5.59
C TYR A 40 -4.80 16.83 5.66
N SER A 41 -3.71 16.06 5.79
CA SER A 41 -2.34 16.56 5.78
C SER A 41 -1.95 17.11 4.41
N LEU A 42 -2.37 16.45 3.33
CA LEU A 42 -2.16 16.94 1.96
C LEU A 42 -2.98 18.19 1.64
N ARG A 43 -4.13 18.38 2.30
CA ARG A 43 -4.90 19.63 2.25
C ARG A 43 -4.27 20.77 3.04
N ASN A 44 -3.49 20.46 4.08
CA ASN A 44 -2.72 21.47 4.79
C ASN A 44 -1.58 21.96 3.89
N GLN A 45 -1.71 23.21 3.40
CA GLN A 45 -0.70 23.85 2.57
C GLN A 45 0.66 23.91 3.29
N GLU A 46 0.64 24.12 4.60
CA GLU A 46 1.82 24.09 5.49
C GLU A 46 2.58 22.75 5.41
N LEU A 47 1.86 21.62 5.51
CA LEU A 47 2.45 20.29 5.42
C LEU A 47 2.90 19.96 4.00
N LYS A 48 2.14 20.39 2.99
CA LYS A 48 2.52 20.22 1.59
C LYS A 48 3.81 20.97 1.26
N ASP A 49 3.95 22.19 1.76
CA ASP A 49 5.17 22.99 1.57
C ASP A 49 6.34 22.42 2.37
N ALA A 50 6.12 21.91 3.59
CA ALA A 50 7.15 21.20 4.35
C ALA A 50 7.64 19.94 3.63
N ILE A 51 6.73 19.12 3.08
CA ILE A 51 7.07 17.92 2.31
C ILE A 51 7.82 18.31 1.03
N ARG A 52 7.34 19.33 0.31
CA ARG A 52 8.00 19.83 -0.90
C ARG A 52 9.41 20.34 -0.59
N LYS A 53 9.58 21.05 0.53
CA LYS A 53 10.87 21.57 0.99
C LYS A 53 11.81 20.44 1.41
N MET A 54 11.31 19.37 2.05
CA MET A 54 12.11 18.17 2.32
C MET A 54 12.54 17.45 1.04
N LEU A 55 11.64 17.26 0.07
CA LEU A 55 11.95 16.63 -1.22
C LEU A 55 12.98 17.43 -2.02
N THR A 56 12.84 18.76 -2.03
CA THR A 56 13.79 19.66 -2.69
C THR A 56 15.11 19.81 -1.92
N ALA A 57 15.14 19.60 -0.59
CA ALA A 57 16.38 19.64 0.18
C ALA A 57 17.16 18.32 0.15
N CYS A 58 16.52 17.21 -0.22
CA CYS A 58 17.15 15.91 -0.38
C CYS A 58 17.79 15.73 -1.78
N PHE A 59 17.42 16.59 -2.73
CA PHE A 59 18.02 16.72 -4.07
C PHE A 59 18.94 17.93 -4.15
#